data_AF-A0A8S9J0N5-F1
#
_entry.id   AF-A0A8S9J0N5-F1
#
_cell.length_a   1.000
_cell.length_b   1.000
_cell.length_c   1.000
_cell.angle_alpha   90.00
_cell.angle_beta   90.00
_cell.angle_gamma   90.00
#
_symmetry.space_group_name_H-M   'P 1'
#
loop_
_entity.id
_entity.type
_entity.pdbx_description
1 polymer ?
#
loop_
_entity_poly.entity_id
_entity_poly.type
_entity_poly.pdbx_seq_one_letter_code
_entity_poly.pdbx_strand_id
1 'polypeptide(L)'
;MILVTSPSVTYRRHSLHNPHTKSLQIRCQLRRSSQIPTVDLCNPRQTMNGFQIRTRDRSILCLARRKPEAATVEVEDDPLQSILRYLLWTAEAVYILWLFLLPYAPGDPVWAISSETVNSLLGLSLNFFFILPLTNSVGIHVLEAPVLHPELSSDSSQHVRSALASVIMGMAPVLGKEATIEHLLPIFLSLLKDEFPDVRLNIISKLDQVNQVIGIDLLSQSLLPAIVELAEDRHWRVRLAIIEYIPLLASQLGVGFFDDKLGALCMQWLQDKVHSIRDAAANNLKRLAEEFGPEWAMQHIVPQVLEMINNPHYLYRMTILRAVSLLAPVMGSEITCSKLLPVVITASKDRQVLTVVENMIRPGLVELSEDPDVDVRFFANQALQSIDNVMMFS
;
A
#
# COMPACT_ATOMS: atom_id res chain seq x y z
N MET A 1 -0.95 -19.56 -42.30
CA MET A 1 -1.74 -20.68 -41.74
C MET A 1 -0.92 -21.32 -40.61
N ILE A 2 -1.23 -21.19 -39.31
CA ILE A 2 -2.50 -20.83 -38.62
C ILE A 2 -3.60 -21.82 -39.04
N LEU A 3 -4.21 -22.69 -38.21
CA LEU A 3 -4.25 -22.85 -36.74
C LEU A 3 -4.52 -24.34 -36.37
N VAL A 4 -3.92 -24.81 -35.27
CA VAL A 4 -4.53 -25.47 -34.08
C VAL A 4 -5.73 -26.45 -34.22
N THR A 5 -5.62 -27.63 -33.59
CA THR A 5 -6.52 -28.07 -32.47
C THR A 5 -6.07 -29.38 -31.80
N SER A 6 -6.31 -29.48 -30.48
CA SER A 6 -6.05 -30.66 -29.62
C SER A 6 -7.15 -31.73 -29.73
N PRO A 7 -7.08 -32.83 -28.95
CA PRO A 7 -7.94 -32.86 -27.76
C PRO A 7 -7.33 -33.56 -26.52
N SER A 8 -8.10 -33.58 -25.42
CA SER A 8 -7.66 -33.80 -24.04
C SER A 8 -8.43 -34.95 -23.35
N VAL A 9 -7.70 -35.83 -22.62
CA VAL A 9 -8.03 -36.48 -21.31
C VAL A 9 -9.38 -37.25 -21.18
N THR A 10 -9.45 -38.50 -20.66
CA THR A 10 -9.81 -38.80 -19.24
C THR A 10 -9.93 -40.31 -18.87
N TYR A 11 -9.43 -40.68 -17.67
CA TYR A 11 -9.89 -41.72 -16.68
C TYR A 11 -10.07 -43.22 -17.07
N ARG A 12 -9.62 -44.21 -16.27
CA ARG A 12 -10.09 -44.73 -14.94
C ARG A 12 -9.11 -45.84 -14.43
N ARG A 13 -9.05 -46.39 -13.18
CA ARG A 13 -9.54 -46.11 -11.79
C ARG A 13 -8.82 -47.05 -10.76
N HIS A 14 -8.52 -46.57 -9.53
CA HIS A 14 -8.43 -47.30 -8.23
C HIS A 14 -7.42 -48.48 -8.01
N SER A 15 -7.02 -48.89 -6.78
CA SER A 15 -6.82 -48.23 -5.45
C SER A 15 -6.27 -49.26 -4.40
N LEU A 16 -5.70 -48.80 -3.26
CA LEU A 16 -5.38 -49.53 -1.99
C LEU A 16 -4.24 -50.59 -2.05
N HIS A 17 -3.17 -50.56 -1.21
CA HIS A 17 -3.16 -50.67 0.26
C HIS A 17 -1.80 -50.22 0.89
N ASN A 18 -1.82 -49.74 2.14
CA ASN A 18 -0.68 -49.50 3.08
C ASN A 18 -0.94 -50.41 4.34
N PRO A 19 -0.04 -50.70 5.33
CA PRO A 19 1.10 -49.89 5.80
C PRO A 19 2.37 -50.63 6.33
N HIS A 20 3.29 -49.83 6.90
CA HIS A 20 4.41 -50.12 7.84
C HIS A 20 5.81 -50.51 7.30
N THR A 21 6.72 -49.53 7.38
CA THR A 21 8.13 -49.73 7.79
C THR A 21 8.59 -48.58 8.71
N LYS A 22 9.53 -48.87 9.62
CA LYS A 22 9.98 -47.98 10.71
C LYS A 22 11.28 -47.24 10.35
N SER A 23 11.49 -46.04 10.89
CA SER A 23 12.83 -45.47 11.15
C SER A 23 12.82 -44.69 12.47
N LEU A 24 13.94 -44.70 13.20
CA LEU A 24 14.01 -44.27 14.61
C LEU A 24 14.21 -42.76 14.81
N GLN A 25 13.91 -42.34 16.04
CA GLN A 25 14.11 -41.00 16.61
C GLN A 25 15.62 -40.61 16.61
N ILE A 26 16.00 -39.34 16.81
CA ILE A 26 16.14 -38.70 18.14
C ILE A 26 15.98 -37.17 18.03
N ARG A 27 15.53 -36.56 19.14
CA ARG A 27 15.11 -35.15 19.28
C ARG A 27 15.98 -34.46 20.34
N CYS A 28 16.50 -33.26 20.08
CA CYS A 28 16.85 -32.22 21.07
C CYS A 28 17.18 -30.92 20.32
N GLN A 29 16.39 -29.84 20.43
CA GLN A 29 16.46 -28.84 21.52
C GLN A 29 17.83 -28.15 21.59
N LEU A 30 17.95 -26.97 20.97
CA LEU A 30 19.08 -26.06 21.14
C LEU A 30 18.55 -24.67 21.51
N ARG A 31 19.01 -24.18 22.67
CA ARG A 31 18.58 -22.94 23.33
C ARG A 31 19.55 -21.80 22.98
N ARG A 32 19.08 -20.55 23.03
CA ARG A 32 19.84 -19.32 22.74
C ARG A 32 21.13 -19.16 23.56
N SER A 33 22.10 -18.44 22.96
CA SER A 33 23.16 -17.54 23.50
C SER A 33 24.46 -17.78 22.70
N SER A 34 25.28 -16.81 22.29
CA SER A 34 25.26 -15.33 22.33
C SER A 34 26.37 -14.78 21.42
N GLN A 35 26.24 -13.54 20.96
CA GLN A 35 27.32 -12.59 20.58
C GLN A 35 28.57 -13.13 19.85
N ILE A 36 28.75 -12.71 18.58
CA ILE A 36 30.05 -12.69 17.90
C ILE A 36 30.41 -11.21 17.62
N PRO A 37 31.55 -10.69 18.13
CA PRO A 37 32.05 -9.38 17.78
C PRO A 37 32.91 -9.41 16.49
N THR A 38 32.98 -8.26 15.83
CA THR A 38 33.84 -7.96 14.67
C THR A 38 35.32 -7.87 15.04
N VAL A 39 36.23 -8.48 14.25
CA VAL A 39 37.67 -8.13 14.23
C VAL A 39 38.24 -8.28 12.81
N ASP A 40 39.06 -7.31 12.41
CA ASP A 40 39.68 -7.16 11.09
C ASP A 40 40.75 -8.20 10.74
N LEU A 41 40.82 -8.56 9.45
CA LEU A 41 41.94 -9.31 8.87
C LEU A 41 43.02 -8.35 8.34
N CYS A 42 43.94 -7.87 9.19
CA CYS A 42 45.20 -7.28 8.71
C CYS A 42 46.33 -7.13 9.76
N ASN A 43 46.92 -8.23 10.27
CA ASN A 43 48.33 -8.20 10.71
C ASN A 43 48.96 -9.61 10.83
N PRO A 44 50.13 -9.89 10.21
CA PRO A 44 50.82 -11.17 10.37
C PRO A 44 52.02 -11.07 11.33
N ARG A 45 51.94 -11.71 12.51
CA ARG A 45 53.07 -12.30 13.29
C ARG A 45 52.63 -12.71 14.70
N GLN A 46 52.70 -14.00 15.01
CA GLN A 46 53.24 -14.52 16.28
C GLN A 46 53.59 -16.00 16.11
N THR A 47 54.64 -16.45 16.80
CA THR A 47 55.22 -17.79 16.67
C THR A 47 55.42 -18.43 18.05
N MET A 48 55.71 -19.74 18.06
CA MET A 48 56.17 -20.57 19.19
C MET A 48 55.10 -21.13 20.15
N ASN A 49 54.72 -22.40 19.95
CA ASN A 49 55.18 -23.56 20.75
C ASN A 49 54.18 -24.74 20.72
N GLY A 50 54.69 -25.98 20.71
CA GLY A 50 53.88 -27.19 20.95
C GLY A 50 54.08 -28.30 19.91
N PHE A 51 54.33 -29.53 20.38
CA PHE A 51 54.69 -30.67 19.53
C PHE A 51 53.46 -31.43 19.00
N GLN A 52 53.67 -32.08 17.85
CA GLN A 52 52.72 -32.78 16.98
C GLN A 52 51.68 -33.70 17.65
N ILE A 53 50.44 -33.69 17.13
CA ILE A 53 49.64 -34.91 16.93
C ILE A 53 49.16 -34.96 15.47
N ARG A 54 49.20 -36.16 14.88
CA ARG A 54 49.06 -36.46 13.46
C ARG A 54 47.63 -36.85 13.12
N THR A 55 46.88 -35.99 12.43
CA THR A 55 45.70 -36.40 11.65
C THR A 55 45.94 -36.20 10.16
N ARG A 56 45.51 -37.19 9.38
CA ARG A 56 45.82 -37.36 7.97
C ARG A 56 44.52 -37.21 7.20
N ASP A 57 44.21 -35.98 6.78
CA ASP A 57 43.18 -35.78 5.76
C ASP A 57 43.70 -34.88 4.65
N ARG A 58 43.63 -35.38 3.42
CA ARG A 58 44.08 -34.68 2.21
C ARG A 58 42.85 -34.06 1.58
N SER A 59 42.54 -32.82 1.94
CA SER A 59 41.61 -32.00 1.18
C SER A 59 42.10 -31.87 -0.27
N ILE A 60 41.37 -32.52 -1.19
CA ILE A 60 41.67 -32.48 -2.62
C ILE A 60 41.28 -31.10 -3.12
N LEU A 61 42.25 -30.19 -3.17
CA LEU A 61 42.09 -28.89 -3.78
C LEU A 61 42.03 -29.06 -5.30
N CYS A 62 40.82 -29.08 -5.88
CA CYS A 62 40.59 -29.15 -7.32
C CYS A 62 41.02 -27.84 -8.02
N LEU A 63 42.32 -27.65 -8.15
CA LEU A 63 42.91 -26.51 -8.82
C LEU A 63 42.98 -26.79 -10.33
N ALA A 64 41.93 -26.38 -11.07
CA ALA A 64 41.82 -26.56 -12.51
C ALA A 64 42.80 -25.65 -13.28
N ARG A 65 44.09 -26.04 -13.29
CA ARG A 65 45.13 -25.38 -14.08
C ARG A 65 44.98 -25.77 -15.54
N ARG A 66 44.43 -24.89 -16.39
CA ARG A 66 44.49 -25.08 -17.85
C ARG A 66 45.96 -25.18 -18.28
N LYS A 67 46.33 -26.34 -18.81
CA LYS A 67 47.56 -26.54 -19.58
C LYS A 67 47.40 -25.76 -20.88
N PRO A 68 48.27 -24.78 -21.21
CA PRO A 68 48.28 -24.20 -22.53
C PRO A 68 48.91 -25.23 -23.48
N GLU A 69 48.07 -26.07 -24.09
CA GLU A 69 48.47 -26.77 -25.30
C GLU A 69 48.53 -25.75 -26.43
N ALA A 70 49.75 -25.25 -26.65
CA ALA A 70 50.09 -24.48 -27.84
C ALA A 70 50.04 -25.41 -29.05
N ALA A 71 48.82 -25.65 -29.55
CA ALA A 71 48.60 -26.12 -30.90
C ALA A 71 48.94 -24.96 -31.84
N THR A 72 50.21 -24.84 -32.20
CA THR A 72 50.65 -24.02 -33.33
C THR A 72 50.13 -24.65 -34.61
N VAL A 73 48.90 -24.28 -34.99
CA VAL A 73 48.42 -24.45 -36.35
C VAL A 73 49.14 -23.39 -37.17
N GLU A 74 50.22 -23.78 -37.84
CA GLU A 74 50.78 -22.96 -38.92
C GLU A 74 49.76 -22.99 -40.06
N VAL A 75 48.94 -21.95 -40.12
CA VAL A 75 48.15 -21.63 -41.31
C VAL A 75 49.12 -21.01 -42.29
N GLU A 76 49.41 -21.73 -43.36
CA GLU A 76 50.15 -21.21 -44.50
C GLU A 76 49.22 -20.23 -45.24
N ASP A 77 49.22 -18.97 -44.79
CA ASP A 77 48.39 -17.91 -45.36
C ASP A 77 48.80 -17.64 -46.81
N ASP A 78 48.04 -18.21 -47.75
CA ASP A 78 48.16 -17.92 -49.19
C ASP A 78 48.25 -16.39 -49.40
N PRO A 79 49.36 -15.84 -49.94
CA PRO A 79 49.52 -14.38 -50.06
C PRO A 79 48.39 -13.73 -50.85
N LEU A 80 47.81 -14.48 -51.80
CA LEU A 80 46.67 -14.12 -52.62
C LEU A 80 45.38 -13.93 -51.80
N GLN A 81 45.13 -14.75 -50.76
CA GLN A 81 43.95 -14.59 -49.89
C GLN A 81 44.09 -13.37 -48.97
N SER A 82 45.28 -13.11 -48.41
CA SER A 82 45.51 -11.90 -47.63
C SER A 82 45.32 -10.63 -48.47
N ILE A 83 45.87 -10.59 -49.69
CA ILE A 83 45.66 -9.47 -50.62
C ILE A 83 44.18 -9.31 -50.99
N LEU A 84 43.48 -10.40 -51.31
CA LEU A 84 42.05 -10.38 -51.62
C LEU A 84 41.21 -9.88 -50.44
N ARG A 85 41.56 -10.27 -49.22
CA ARG A 85 40.91 -9.82 -47.98
C ARG A 85 41.12 -8.32 -47.74
N TYR A 86 42.35 -7.82 -47.89
CA TYR A 86 42.60 -6.37 -47.80
C TYR A 86 41.87 -5.59 -48.90
N LEU A 87 41.81 -6.10 -50.14
CA LEU A 87 41.01 -5.52 -51.22
C LEU A 87 39.51 -5.50 -50.89
N LEU A 88 38.96 -6.59 -50.32
CA LEU A 88 37.55 -6.65 -49.93
C LEU A 88 37.23 -5.62 -48.84
N TRP A 89 38.03 -5.54 -47.78
CA TRP A 89 37.83 -4.60 -46.67
C TRP A 89 38.01 -3.14 -47.11
N THR A 90 38.94 -2.86 -48.03
CA THR A 90 39.08 -1.52 -48.61
C THR A 90 37.91 -1.17 -49.55
N ALA A 91 37.42 -2.12 -50.34
CA ALA A 91 36.23 -1.93 -51.16
C ALA A 91 34.97 -1.72 -50.31
N GLU A 92 34.81 -2.45 -49.20
CA GLU A 92 33.73 -2.28 -48.23
C GLU A 92 33.82 -0.91 -47.55
N ALA A 93 34.99 -0.50 -47.07
CA ALA A 93 35.19 0.82 -46.47
C ALA A 93 34.91 1.97 -47.47
N VAL A 94 35.33 1.82 -48.74
CA VAL A 94 35.01 2.77 -49.81
C VAL A 94 33.51 2.76 -50.14
N TYR A 95 32.85 1.61 -50.15
CA TYR A 95 31.41 1.50 -50.39
C TYR A 95 30.58 2.12 -49.25
N ILE A 96 30.97 1.91 -47.99
CA ILE A 96 30.35 2.56 -46.82
C ILE A 96 30.57 4.07 -46.87
N LEU A 97 31.79 4.52 -47.17
CA LEU A 97 32.09 5.95 -47.32
C LEU A 97 31.31 6.59 -48.49
N TRP A 98 31.12 5.85 -49.59
CA TRP A 98 30.34 6.27 -50.74
C TRP A 98 28.83 6.34 -50.45
N LEU A 99 28.29 5.40 -49.66
CA LEU A 99 26.93 5.46 -49.12
C LEU A 99 26.72 6.69 -48.21
N PHE A 100 27.71 7.05 -47.39
CA PHE A 100 27.65 8.25 -46.53
C PHE A 100 27.80 9.58 -47.29
N LEU A 101 28.41 9.57 -48.49
CA LEU A 101 28.73 10.77 -49.28
C LEU A 101 27.77 11.05 -50.45
N LEU A 102 26.73 10.24 -50.66
CA LEU A 102 25.76 10.44 -51.74
C LEU A 102 24.50 11.21 -51.28
N PRO A 103 24.32 12.48 -51.69
CA PRO A 103 23.09 13.25 -51.41
C PRO A 103 21.98 13.01 -52.45
N TYR A 104 21.96 11.85 -53.10
CA TYR A 104 21.11 11.58 -54.28
C TYR A 104 20.46 10.18 -54.33
N ALA A 105 20.39 9.48 -53.19
CA ALA A 105 19.42 8.40 -53.02
C ALA A 105 18.03 9.00 -52.69
N PRO A 106 16.92 8.48 -53.22
CA PRO A 106 15.58 8.95 -52.88
C PRO A 106 15.16 8.41 -51.51
N GLY A 107 15.68 9.03 -50.46
CA GLY A 107 15.41 8.73 -49.07
C GLY A 107 16.24 9.67 -48.20
N ASP A 108 15.62 10.31 -47.22
CA ASP A 108 16.30 11.25 -46.34
C ASP A 108 17.45 10.55 -45.58
N PRO A 109 18.60 11.21 -45.38
CA PRO A 109 19.72 10.58 -44.68
C PRO A 109 19.34 10.21 -43.24
N VAL A 110 20.03 9.24 -42.65
CA VAL A 110 19.71 8.70 -41.31
C VAL A 110 19.83 9.77 -40.20
N TRP A 111 20.59 10.84 -40.43
CA TRP A 111 20.70 12.02 -39.55
C TRP A 111 19.64 13.11 -39.80
N ALA A 112 18.78 12.95 -40.82
CA ALA A 112 17.63 13.80 -41.11
C ALA A 112 16.28 13.15 -40.72
N ILE A 113 16.29 12.05 -39.95
CA ILE A 113 15.09 11.52 -39.30
C ILE A 113 14.48 12.66 -38.47
N SER A 114 13.27 13.09 -38.84
CA SER A 114 12.59 14.18 -38.12
C SER A 114 12.39 13.79 -36.66
N SER A 115 12.42 14.76 -35.74
CA SER A 115 12.10 14.50 -34.34
C SER A 115 10.69 13.91 -34.18
N GLU A 116 9.75 14.26 -35.06
CA GLU A 116 8.45 13.59 -35.16
C GLU A 116 8.54 12.10 -35.53
N THR A 117 9.47 11.71 -36.40
CA THR A 117 9.67 10.29 -36.77
C THR A 117 10.36 9.52 -35.63
N VAL A 118 11.31 10.13 -34.91
CA VAL A 118 11.87 9.56 -33.68
C VAL A 118 10.78 9.41 -32.63
N ASN A 119 9.96 10.44 -32.39
CA ASN A 119 8.86 10.40 -31.44
C ASN A 119 7.75 9.42 -31.87
N SER A 120 7.53 9.21 -33.17
CA SER A 120 6.60 8.21 -33.69
C SER A 120 7.16 6.79 -33.57
N LEU A 121 8.47 6.60 -33.76
CA LEU A 121 9.17 5.35 -33.45
C LEU A 121 9.12 5.05 -31.96
N LEU A 122 9.27 6.06 -31.10
CA LEU A 122 9.11 5.97 -29.65
C LEU A 122 7.64 5.72 -29.23
N GLY A 123 6.65 6.28 -29.94
CA GLY A 123 5.23 5.96 -29.74
C GLY A 123 4.89 4.51 -30.15
N LEU A 124 5.45 4.05 -31.28
CA LEU A 124 5.45 2.63 -31.69
C LEU A 124 6.30 1.74 -30.75
N SER A 125 7.17 2.36 -29.94
CA SER A 125 8.01 1.71 -28.93
C SER A 125 7.25 1.32 -27.65
N LEU A 126 5.91 1.45 -27.65
CA LEU A 126 5.04 0.58 -26.85
C LEU A 126 5.41 -0.92 -26.98
N ASN A 127 6.01 -1.33 -28.11
CA ASN A 127 6.60 -2.67 -28.26
C ASN A 127 7.95 -2.85 -27.52
N PHE A 128 8.76 -1.79 -27.41
CA PHE A 128 10.02 -1.80 -26.65
C PHE A 128 9.82 -1.83 -25.14
N PHE A 129 8.63 -1.41 -24.64
CA PHE A 129 8.23 -1.55 -23.25
C PHE A 129 8.27 -3.00 -22.74
N PHE A 130 8.02 -3.99 -23.60
CA PHE A 130 8.20 -5.41 -23.25
C PHE A 130 9.61 -5.92 -23.54
N ILE A 131 10.28 -5.36 -24.54
CA ILE A 131 11.65 -5.76 -24.91
C ILE A 131 12.63 -5.39 -23.80
N LEU A 132 12.68 -4.13 -23.33
CA LEU A 132 13.69 -3.69 -22.36
C LEU A 132 13.66 -4.46 -21.03
N PRO A 133 12.50 -4.76 -20.40
CA PRO A 133 12.45 -5.65 -19.24
C PRO A 133 12.92 -7.08 -19.56
N LEU A 134 12.63 -7.60 -20.77
CA LEU A 134 13.12 -8.91 -21.20
C LEU A 134 14.63 -8.92 -21.42
N THR A 135 15.22 -7.95 -22.12
CA THR A 135 16.69 -7.87 -22.30
C THR A 135 17.40 -7.65 -20.97
N ASN A 136 16.83 -6.85 -20.05
CA ASN A 136 17.35 -6.71 -18.69
C ASN A 136 17.24 -8.00 -17.88
N SER A 137 16.16 -8.79 -18.03
CA SER A 137 16.05 -10.13 -17.42
C SER A 137 17.06 -11.16 -17.96
N VAL A 138 17.56 -10.93 -19.18
CA VAL A 138 18.61 -11.73 -19.83
C VAL A 138 20.02 -11.15 -19.58
N GLY A 139 20.13 -10.08 -18.77
CA GLY A 139 21.40 -9.50 -18.31
C GLY A 139 22.06 -8.49 -19.26
N ILE A 140 21.31 -7.93 -20.23
CA ILE A 140 21.81 -6.93 -21.18
C ILE A 140 21.39 -5.52 -20.73
N HIS A 141 22.11 -4.97 -19.75
CA HIS A 141 21.88 -3.65 -19.17
C HIS A 141 22.46 -2.49 -20.01
N VAL A 142 22.07 -2.39 -21.28
CA VAL A 142 22.51 -1.29 -22.16
C VAL A 142 21.64 -0.03 -21.95
N LEU A 143 20.38 -0.22 -21.58
CA LEU A 143 19.44 0.83 -21.19
C LEU A 143 18.55 0.31 -20.05
N GLU A 144 18.41 1.11 -18.99
CA GLU A 144 17.52 0.78 -17.87
C GLU A 144 16.07 0.95 -18.31
N ALA A 145 15.24 -0.08 -18.08
CA ALA A 145 13.85 -0.08 -18.53
C ALA A 145 13.00 0.82 -17.61
N PRO A 146 12.16 1.72 -18.14
CA PRO A 146 11.22 2.47 -17.31
C PRO A 146 10.24 1.49 -16.66
N VAL A 147 10.34 1.36 -15.33
CA VAL A 147 9.61 0.38 -14.50
C VAL A 147 8.09 0.53 -14.63
N LEU A 148 7.61 1.77 -14.77
CA LEU A 148 6.24 2.14 -15.03
C LEU A 148 6.25 3.33 -15.98
N HIS A 149 5.38 3.32 -17.00
CA HIS A 149 5.27 4.47 -17.89
C HIS A 149 4.53 5.61 -17.15
N PRO A 150 5.12 6.81 -16.99
CA PRO A 150 4.49 7.90 -16.26
C PRO A 150 3.12 8.27 -16.83
N GLU A 151 2.96 8.17 -18.15
CA GLU A 151 1.71 8.50 -18.85
C GLU A 151 0.51 7.62 -18.44
N LEU A 152 0.72 6.41 -17.88
CA LEU A 152 -0.41 5.60 -17.38
C LEU A 152 -1.11 6.26 -16.18
N SER A 153 -0.41 7.14 -15.44
CA SER A 153 -1.00 7.94 -14.37
C SER A 153 -1.64 9.25 -14.86
N SER A 154 -1.40 9.63 -16.11
CA SER A 154 -2.03 10.78 -16.78
C SER A 154 -2.87 10.35 -17.99
N ASP A 155 -3.24 9.07 -18.09
CA ASP A 155 -4.05 8.54 -19.19
C ASP A 155 -5.40 9.25 -19.23
N SER A 156 -5.91 9.59 -20.41
CA SER A 156 -7.25 10.15 -20.60
C SER A 156 -8.37 9.36 -19.90
N SER A 157 -8.24 8.03 -19.81
CA SER A 157 -9.25 7.11 -19.31
C SER A 157 -9.15 6.92 -17.81
N GLN A 158 -10.17 7.37 -17.08
CA GLN A 158 -10.33 7.09 -15.64
C GLN A 158 -10.20 5.60 -15.29
N HIS A 159 -10.59 4.70 -16.19
CA HIS A 159 -10.55 3.26 -15.95
C HIS A 159 -9.12 2.70 -15.98
N VAL A 160 -8.25 3.25 -16.83
CA VAL A 160 -6.82 2.90 -16.87
C VAL A 160 -6.14 3.39 -15.59
N ARG A 161 -6.37 4.65 -15.20
CA ARG A 161 -5.81 5.24 -13.97
C ARG A 161 -6.32 4.52 -12.71
N SER A 162 -7.60 4.15 -12.68
CA SER A 162 -8.21 3.37 -11.59
C SER A 162 -7.66 1.93 -11.50
N ALA A 163 -7.43 1.28 -12.65
CA ALA A 163 -6.79 -0.03 -12.71
C ALA A 163 -5.34 0.03 -12.20
N LEU A 164 -4.54 1.00 -12.68
CA LEU A 164 -3.19 1.26 -12.18
C LEU A 164 -3.19 1.47 -10.65
N ALA A 165 -4.06 2.37 -10.16
CA ALA A 165 -4.21 2.65 -8.73
C ALA A 165 -4.49 1.40 -7.88
N SER A 166 -5.24 0.43 -8.42
CA SER A 166 -5.57 -0.80 -7.70
C SER A 166 -4.39 -1.77 -7.52
N VAL A 167 -3.35 -1.67 -8.36
CA VAL A 167 -2.21 -2.61 -8.40
C VAL A 167 -0.84 -1.98 -8.13
N ILE A 168 -0.70 -0.66 -8.23
CA ILE A 168 0.59 0.06 -8.22
C ILE A 168 1.52 -0.36 -7.07
N MET A 169 0.99 -0.53 -5.85
CA MET A 169 1.78 -0.92 -4.67
C MET A 169 2.24 -2.38 -4.64
N GLY A 170 1.69 -3.24 -5.50
CA GLY A 170 2.18 -4.61 -5.67
C GLY A 170 3.60 -4.69 -6.23
N MET A 171 4.12 -3.61 -6.81
CA MET A 171 5.49 -3.54 -7.33
C MET A 171 6.53 -3.16 -6.27
N ALA A 172 6.14 -2.50 -5.18
CA ALA A 172 7.09 -1.99 -4.17
C ALA A 172 8.00 -3.08 -3.53
N PRO A 173 7.52 -4.30 -3.22
CA PRO A 173 8.38 -5.37 -2.70
C PRO A 173 9.42 -5.88 -3.71
N VAL A 174 9.20 -5.68 -5.02
CA VAL A 174 10.09 -6.12 -6.09
C VAL A 174 11.16 -5.07 -6.38
N LEU A 175 10.81 -3.79 -6.28
CA LEU A 175 11.69 -2.66 -6.57
C LEU A 175 12.63 -2.29 -5.41
N GLY A 176 12.27 -2.67 -4.18
CA GLY A 176 12.97 -2.20 -2.98
C GLY A 176 12.54 -0.78 -2.59
N LYS A 177 13.07 -0.31 -1.45
CA LYS A 177 12.59 0.92 -0.81
C LYS A 177 12.97 2.17 -1.60
N GLU A 178 14.20 2.23 -2.07
CA GLU A 178 14.81 3.39 -2.71
C GLU A 178 14.10 3.72 -4.02
N ALA A 179 14.00 2.75 -4.94
CA ALA A 179 13.27 2.91 -6.21
C ALA A 179 11.76 3.12 -6.03
N THR A 180 11.16 2.58 -4.94
CA THR A 180 9.77 2.89 -4.58
C THR A 180 9.60 4.37 -4.22
N ILE A 181 10.52 4.94 -3.44
CA ILE A 181 10.49 6.36 -3.07
C ILE A 181 10.79 7.26 -4.27
N GLU A 182 11.74 6.90 -5.13
CA GLU A 182 12.16 7.73 -6.26
C GLU A 182 11.14 7.74 -7.40
N HIS A 183 10.58 6.57 -7.75
CA HIS A 183 9.75 6.43 -8.96
C HIS A 183 8.27 6.15 -8.67
N LEU A 184 7.95 5.36 -7.64
CA LEU A 184 6.56 4.96 -7.36
C LEU A 184 5.79 6.02 -6.56
N LEU A 185 6.44 6.66 -5.58
CA LEU A 185 5.80 7.66 -4.71
C LEU A 185 5.27 8.89 -5.49
N PRO A 186 5.99 9.49 -6.47
CA PRO A 186 5.43 10.59 -7.26
C PRO A 186 4.16 10.21 -8.01
N ILE A 187 4.14 8.99 -8.60
CA ILE A 187 2.98 8.44 -9.30
C ILE A 187 1.82 8.19 -8.32
N PHE A 188 2.12 7.62 -7.14
CA PHE A 188 1.14 7.39 -6.09
C PHE A 188 0.50 8.69 -5.60
N LEU A 189 1.30 9.74 -5.35
CA LEU A 189 0.82 11.06 -4.94
C LEU A 189 0.01 11.76 -6.03
N SER A 190 0.36 11.56 -7.31
CA SER A 190 -0.43 12.07 -8.44
C SER A 190 -1.82 11.42 -8.50
N LEU A 191 -1.89 10.09 -8.41
CA LEU A 191 -3.16 9.35 -8.41
C LEU A 191 -3.99 9.59 -7.13
N LEU A 192 -3.34 9.90 -6.00
CA LEU A 192 -4.00 10.30 -4.75
C LEU A 192 -4.78 11.62 -4.92
N LYS A 193 -4.36 12.49 -5.85
CA LYS A 193 -4.98 13.78 -6.20
C LYS A 193 -5.75 13.75 -7.53
N ASP A 194 -6.07 12.56 -8.07
CA ASP A 194 -6.83 12.42 -9.32
C ASP A 194 -8.20 13.12 -9.24
N GLU A 195 -8.70 13.69 -10.34
CA GLU A 195 -10.04 14.29 -10.41
C GLU A 195 -11.17 13.28 -10.06
N PHE A 196 -10.99 12.00 -10.37
CA PHE A 196 -12.04 10.97 -10.26
C PHE A 196 -11.97 10.21 -8.92
N PRO A 197 -13.09 10.15 -8.16
CA PRO A 197 -13.09 9.62 -6.79
C PRO A 197 -12.74 8.13 -6.71
N ASP A 198 -13.09 7.32 -7.72
CA ASP A 198 -12.78 5.89 -7.74
C ASP A 198 -11.27 5.61 -7.88
N VAL A 199 -10.52 6.50 -8.53
CA VAL A 199 -9.05 6.43 -8.58
C VAL A 199 -8.48 6.72 -7.19
N ARG A 200 -8.93 7.82 -6.56
CA ARG A 200 -8.50 8.22 -5.20
C ARG A 200 -8.82 7.13 -4.17
N LEU A 201 -10.02 6.54 -4.21
CA LEU A 201 -10.42 5.44 -3.33
C LEU A 201 -9.54 4.19 -3.50
N ASN A 202 -9.19 3.82 -4.73
CA ASN A 202 -8.28 2.70 -4.98
C ASN A 202 -6.89 2.96 -4.39
N ILE A 203 -6.35 4.18 -4.53
CA ILE A 203 -5.07 4.58 -3.91
C ILE A 203 -5.15 4.57 -2.38
N ILE A 204 -6.22 5.13 -1.79
CA ILE A 204 -6.43 5.16 -0.33
C ILE A 204 -6.40 3.74 0.25
N SER A 205 -6.98 2.75 -0.45
CA SER A 205 -6.94 1.34 -0.04
C SER A 205 -5.52 0.73 0.06
N LYS A 206 -4.50 1.40 -0.47
CA LYS A 206 -3.09 0.96 -0.48
C LYS A 206 -2.18 1.82 0.40
N LEU A 207 -2.68 2.85 1.10
CA LEU A 207 -1.88 3.75 1.94
C LEU A 207 -1.06 3.00 3.02
N ASP A 208 -1.64 1.98 3.64
CA ASP A 208 -0.93 1.12 4.60
C ASP A 208 0.33 0.45 4.00
N GLN A 209 0.23 -0.04 2.76
CA GLN A 209 1.36 -0.69 2.07
C GLN A 209 2.49 0.30 1.76
N VAL A 210 2.13 1.53 1.36
CA VAL A 210 3.11 2.63 1.15
C VAL A 210 3.83 2.96 2.46
N ASN A 211 3.06 3.13 3.52
CA ASN A 211 3.53 3.58 4.82
C ASN A 211 4.58 2.61 5.41
N GLN A 212 4.35 1.31 5.28
CA GLN A 212 5.29 0.25 5.68
C GLN A 212 6.63 0.29 4.93
N VAL A 213 6.66 0.71 3.67
CA VAL A 213 7.91 0.80 2.87
C VAL A 213 8.66 2.10 3.17
N ILE A 214 7.95 3.22 3.23
CA ILE A 214 8.54 4.55 3.32
C ILE A 214 9.04 4.87 4.73
N GLY A 215 8.24 4.60 5.75
CA GLY A 215 8.50 5.03 7.13
C GLY A 215 7.99 6.46 7.44
N ILE A 216 8.07 6.81 8.73
CA ILE A 216 7.34 7.95 9.33
C ILE A 216 7.80 9.32 8.81
N ASP A 217 9.10 9.52 8.56
CA ASP A 217 9.64 10.84 8.21
C ASP A 217 9.06 11.37 6.90
N LEU A 218 9.16 10.59 5.82
CA LEU A 218 8.68 10.99 4.49
C LEU A 218 7.15 10.85 4.36
N LEU A 219 6.51 9.99 5.15
CA LEU A 219 5.04 9.98 5.34
C LEU A 219 4.55 11.36 5.81
N SER A 220 5.19 11.93 6.84
CA SER A 220 4.80 13.24 7.39
C SER A 220 5.00 14.39 6.41
N GLN A 221 6.04 14.33 5.57
CA GLN A 221 6.39 15.39 4.63
C GLN A 221 5.59 15.35 3.33
N SER A 222 5.38 14.17 2.75
CA SER A 222 4.82 14.03 1.40
C SER A 222 3.37 13.53 1.37
N LEU A 223 2.99 12.63 2.29
CA LEU A 223 1.65 12.02 2.29
C LEU A 223 0.65 12.79 3.15
N LEU A 224 1.06 13.33 4.30
CA LEU A 224 0.15 14.08 5.18
C LEU A 224 -0.55 15.26 4.47
N PRO A 225 0.13 16.12 3.68
CA PRO A 225 -0.55 17.24 3.02
C PRO A 225 -1.67 16.77 2.08
N ALA A 226 -1.46 15.64 1.39
CA ALA A 226 -2.48 15.04 0.54
C ALA A 226 -3.61 14.36 1.35
N ILE A 227 -3.31 13.74 2.50
CA ILE A 227 -4.33 13.17 3.40
C ILE A 227 -5.24 14.27 3.96
N VAL A 228 -4.66 15.43 4.33
CA VAL A 228 -5.43 16.60 4.80
C VAL A 228 -6.29 17.20 3.69
N GLU A 229 -5.80 17.22 2.44
CA GLU A 229 -6.61 17.64 1.29
C GLU A 229 -7.79 16.67 1.03
N LEU A 230 -7.58 15.37 1.18
CA LEU A 230 -8.62 14.35 1.04
C LEU A 230 -9.61 14.28 2.21
N ALA A 231 -9.22 14.74 3.40
CA ALA A 231 -10.11 14.90 4.55
C ALA A 231 -11.29 15.84 4.26
N GLU A 232 -11.11 16.79 3.34
CA GLU A 232 -12.10 17.79 2.93
C GLU A 232 -12.68 17.54 1.52
N ASP A 233 -12.41 16.37 0.93
CA ASP A 233 -12.82 16.03 -0.44
C ASP A 233 -14.32 16.25 -0.68
N ARG A 234 -14.69 16.76 -1.86
CA ARG A 234 -16.10 16.96 -2.27
C ARG A 234 -16.92 15.67 -2.17
N HIS A 235 -16.33 14.53 -2.51
CA HIS A 235 -16.94 13.22 -2.51
C HIS A 235 -16.89 12.59 -1.12
N TRP A 236 -18.05 12.43 -0.48
CA TRP A 236 -18.13 11.94 0.91
C TRP A 236 -17.51 10.55 1.09
N ARG A 237 -17.56 9.65 0.09
CA ARG A 237 -16.91 8.34 0.19
C ARG A 237 -15.39 8.45 0.36
N VAL A 238 -14.76 9.46 -0.24
CA VAL A 238 -13.32 9.71 -0.07
C VAL A 238 -13.04 10.17 1.36
N ARG A 239 -13.83 11.14 1.87
CA ARG A 239 -13.73 11.57 3.28
C ARG A 239 -13.92 10.41 4.25
N LEU A 240 -14.90 9.52 4.01
CA LEU A 240 -15.14 8.32 4.81
C LEU A 240 -13.92 7.40 4.86
N ALA A 241 -13.32 7.11 3.72
CA ALA A 241 -12.14 6.24 3.65
C ALA A 241 -10.92 6.84 4.40
N ILE A 242 -10.77 8.17 4.40
CA ILE A 242 -9.77 8.85 5.24
C ILE A 242 -10.10 8.72 6.73
N ILE A 243 -11.35 8.93 7.14
CA ILE A 243 -11.79 8.81 8.55
C ILE A 243 -11.52 7.41 9.11
N GLU A 244 -11.71 6.36 8.30
CA GLU A 244 -11.43 4.97 8.73
C GLU A 244 -9.93 4.68 8.87
N TYR A 245 -9.09 5.37 8.10
CA TYR A 245 -7.62 5.26 8.10
C TYR A 245 -6.94 6.07 9.23
N ILE A 246 -7.51 7.19 9.67
CA ILE A 246 -6.94 8.09 10.68
C ILE A 246 -6.43 7.40 11.96
N PRO A 247 -7.11 6.42 12.59
CA PRO A 247 -6.61 5.83 13.83
C PRO A 247 -5.30 5.07 13.65
N LEU A 248 -5.10 4.43 12.48
CA LEU A 248 -3.84 3.77 12.15
C LEU A 248 -2.71 4.80 11.99
N LEU A 249 -2.99 5.90 11.29
CA LEU A 249 -2.05 7.02 11.11
C LEU A 249 -1.69 7.67 12.45
N ALA A 250 -2.68 7.85 13.34
CA ALA A 250 -2.51 8.43 14.67
C ALA A 250 -1.62 7.55 15.56
N SER A 251 -1.82 6.23 15.53
CA SER A 251 -0.99 5.24 16.25
C SER A 251 0.48 5.25 15.78
N GLN A 252 0.74 5.56 14.50
CA GLN A 252 2.09 5.60 13.91
C GLN A 252 2.82 6.95 14.05
N LEU A 253 2.09 8.06 13.99
CA LEU A 253 2.65 9.42 14.12
C LEU A 253 2.76 9.88 15.58
N GLY A 254 1.96 9.30 16.47
CA GLY A 254 1.91 9.63 17.89
C GLY A 254 1.04 10.84 18.23
N VAL A 255 0.70 10.94 19.52
CA VAL A 255 -0.28 11.88 20.09
C VAL A 255 -0.01 13.35 19.72
N GLY A 256 1.18 13.86 20.02
CA GLY A 256 1.48 15.29 19.82
C GLY A 256 1.38 15.73 18.35
N PHE A 257 1.75 14.87 17.41
CA PHE A 257 1.60 15.16 15.98
C PHE A 257 0.13 15.14 15.54
N PHE A 258 -0.64 14.19 16.08
CA PHE A 258 -2.08 14.10 15.83
C PHE A 258 -2.81 15.36 16.31
N ASP A 259 -2.53 15.82 17.53
CA ASP A 259 -3.18 17.00 18.10
C ASP A 259 -2.88 18.28 17.29
N ASP A 260 -1.63 18.46 16.83
CA ASP A 260 -1.19 19.61 16.03
C ASP A 260 -1.77 19.67 14.60
N LYS A 261 -2.14 18.54 14.00
CA LYS A 261 -2.46 18.44 12.55
C LYS A 261 -3.81 17.82 12.20
N LEU A 262 -4.32 16.91 13.02
CA LEU A 262 -5.46 16.04 12.68
C LEU A 262 -6.62 16.15 13.68
N GLY A 263 -6.37 16.56 14.92
CA GLY A 263 -7.40 16.70 15.96
C GLY A 263 -8.55 17.64 15.53
N ALA A 264 -8.23 18.78 14.91
CA ALA A 264 -9.23 19.72 14.41
C ALA A 264 -10.15 19.12 13.32
N LEU A 265 -9.59 18.32 12.39
CA LEU A 265 -10.37 17.64 11.35
C LEU A 265 -11.35 16.63 11.96
N CYS A 266 -10.95 15.94 13.02
CA CYS A 266 -11.79 14.97 13.71
C CYS A 266 -13.06 15.62 14.30
N MET A 267 -12.95 16.83 14.84
CA MET A 267 -14.10 17.60 15.34
C MET A 267 -14.92 18.24 14.20
N GLN A 268 -14.28 18.61 13.10
CA GLN A 268 -14.95 19.13 11.92
C GLN A 268 -15.89 18.08 11.28
N TRP A 269 -15.47 16.81 11.20
CA TRP A 269 -16.31 15.73 10.65
C TRP A 269 -17.57 15.42 11.48
N LEU A 270 -17.58 15.69 12.79
CA LEU A 270 -18.80 15.60 13.61
C LEU A 270 -19.89 16.60 13.16
N GLN A 271 -19.53 17.64 12.41
CA GLN A 271 -20.45 18.63 11.83
C GLN A 271 -20.62 18.47 10.31
N ASP A 272 -20.22 17.33 9.73
CA ASP A 272 -20.41 17.08 8.30
C ASP A 272 -21.90 17.04 7.92
N LYS A 273 -22.20 17.57 6.73
CA LYS A 273 -23.54 17.61 6.13
C LYS A 273 -24.12 16.19 5.93
N VAL A 274 -23.26 15.20 5.72
CA VAL A 274 -23.63 13.79 5.49
C VAL A 274 -23.65 13.00 6.79
N HIS A 275 -24.78 12.37 7.11
CA HIS A 275 -24.95 11.57 8.33
C HIS A 275 -23.91 10.45 8.47
N SER A 276 -23.61 9.71 7.39
CA SER A 276 -22.65 8.61 7.41
C SER A 276 -21.22 9.07 7.79
N ILE A 277 -20.86 10.31 7.46
CA ILE A 277 -19.58 10.90 7.87
C ILE A 277 -19.60 11.22 9.37
N ARG A 278 -20.70 11.76 9.88
CA ARG A 278 -20.87 12.06 11.30
C ARG A 278 -20.85 10.81 12.19
N ASP A 279 -21.49 9.72 11.78
CA ASP A 279 -21.42 8.45 12.53
C ASP A 279 -20.04 7.80 12.42
N ALA A 280 -19.38 7.84 11.24
CA ALA A 280 -18.00 7.39 11.10
C ALA A 280 -17.02 8.20 11.97
N ALA A 281 -17.19 9.53 12.05
CA ALA A 281 -16.42 10.40 12.93
C ALA A 281 -16.65 10.08 14.42
N ALA A 282 -17.89 9.82 14.83
CA ALA A 282 -18.20 9.39 16.20
C ALA A 282 -17.53 8.04 16.55
N ASN A 283 -17.50 7.08 15.63
CA ASN A 283 -16.75 5.82 15.79
C ASN A 283 -15.22 6.02 15.73
N ASN A 284 -14.73 6.97 14.95
CA ASN A 284 -13.31 7.34 14.89
C ASN A 284 -12.82 7.90 16.24
N LEU A 285 -13.58 8.80 16.88
CA LEU A 285 -13.26 9.30 18.23
C LEU A 285 -13.19 8.19 19.28
N LYS A 286 -14.08 7.19 19.20
CA LYS A 286 -14.01 5.99 20.05
C LYS A 286 -12.66 5.27 19.84
N ARG A 287 -12.28 4.99 18.59
CA ARG A 287 -11.01 4.32 18.27
C ARG A 287 -9.79 5.12 18.73
N LEU A 288 -9.79 6.44 18.58
CA LEU A 288 -8.72 7.31 19.07
C LEU A 288 -8.62 7.28 20.61
N ALA A 289 -9.74 7.25 21.32
CA ALA A 289 -9.75 7.09 22.78
C ALA A 289 -9.30 5.69 23.22
N GLU A 290 -9.48 4.65 22.39
CA GLU A 290 -8.95 3.30 22.63
C GLU A 290 -7.42 3.24 22.40
N GLU A 291 -6.88 3.92 21.39
CA GLU A 291 -5.45 3.96 21.07
C GLU A 291 -4.63 4.87 22.01
N PHE A 292 -5.13 6.07 22.33
CA PHE A 292 -4.43 7.08 23.14
C PHE A 292 -4.85 7.08 24.63
N GLY A 293 -5.91 6.35 24.96
CA GLY A 293 -6.39 6.16 26.33
C GLY A 293 -7.34 7.24 26.86
N PRO A 294 -8.02 6.95 27.98
CA PRO A 294 -9.11 7.79 28.51
C PRO A 294 -8.62 9.11 29.08
N GLU A 295 -7.38 9.20 29.59
CA GLU A 295 -6.83 10.46 30.11
C GLU A 295 -6.65 11.51 29.01
N TRP A 296 -6.07 11.11 27.86
CA TRP A 296 -5.93 11.99 26.70
C TRP A 296 -7.30 12.39 26.14
N ALA A 297 -8.23 11.44 26.01
CA ALA A 297 -9.58 11.71 25.52
C ALA A 297 -10.35 12.68 26.44
N MET A 298 -10.16 12.59 27.76
CA MET A 298 -10.75 13.51 28.75
C MET A 298 -10.20 14.94 28.62
N GLN A 299 -8.96 15.10 28.18
CA GLN A 299 -8.32 16.41 27.99
C GLN A 299 -8.65 17.05 26.64
N HIS A 300 -8.65 16.27 25.55
CA HIS A 300 -8.71 16.81 24.19
C HIS A 300 -10.08 16.61 23.52
N ILE A 301 -10.67 15.40 23.60
CA ILE A 301 -11.94 15.08 22.95
C ILE A 301 -13.13 15.59 23.75
N VAL A 302 -13.22 15.23 25.03
CA VAL A 302 -14.43 15.46 25.84
C VAL A 302 -14.83 16.95 25.88
N PRO A 303 -13.94 17.92 26.16
CA PRO A 303 -14.35 19.33 26.23
C PRO A 303 -14.98 19.85 24.94
N GLN A 304 -14.41 19.47 23.78
CA GLN A 304 -14.87 19.88 22.46
C GLN A 304 -16.23 19.24 22.13
N VAL A 305 -16.37 17.94 22.36
CA VAL A 305 -17.64 17.20 22.20
C VAL A 305 -18.75 17.80 23.09
N LEU A 306 -18.42 18.22 24.32
CA LEU A 306 -19.38 18.83 25.24
C LEU A 306 -19.76 20.27 24.85
N GLU A 307 -18.85 21.07 24.33
CA GLU A 307 -19.17 22.40 23.80
C GLU A 307 -20.18 22.31 22.65
N MET A 308 -19.97 21.36 21.75
CA MET A 308 -20.79 21.13 20.55
C MET A 308 -22.24 20.69 20.85
N ILE A 309 -22.56 20.25 22.08
CA ILE A 309 -23.96 19.93 22.42
C ILE A 309 -24.87 21.16 22.46
N ASN A 310 -24.30 22.36 22.63
CA ASN A 310 -25.05 23.62 22.65
C ASN A 310 -25.33 24.15 21.24
N ASN A 311 -24.97 23.42 20.19
CA ASN A 311 -25.16 23.85 18.81
C ASN A 311 -26.66 24.00 18.47
N PRO A 312 -27.09 25.10 17.83
CA PRO A 312 -28.51 25.31 17.49
C PRO A 312 -29.08 24.25 16.54
N HIS A 313 -28.24 23.54 15.79
CA HIS A 313 -28.67 22.55 14.81
C HIS A 313 -28.82 21.14 15.43
N TYR A 314 -30.06 20.64 15.54
CA TYR A 314 -30.39 19.40 16.25
C TYR A 314 -29.65 18.15 15.74
N LEU A 315 -29.37 18.06 14.42
CA LEU A 315 -28.60 16.93 13.87
C LEU A 315 -27.20 16.80 14.49
N TYR A 316 -26.53 17.92 14.78
CA TYR A 316 -25.20 17.89 15.39
C TYR A 316 -25.29 17.49 16.86
N ARG A 317 -26.28 18.00 17.60
CA ARG A 317 -26.57 17.55 18.98
C ARG A 317 -26.81 16.04 19.06
N MET A 318 -27.56 15.48 18.11
CA MET A 318 -27.77 14.03 18.01
C MET A 318 -26.47 13.26 17.72
N THR A 319 -25.60 13.78 16.86
CA THR A 319 -24.25 13.20 16.64
C THR A 319 -23.37 13.27 17.89
N ILE A 320 -23.44 14.35 18.65
CA ILE A 320 -22.73 14.46 19.93
C ILE A 320 -23.23 13.43 20.93
N LEU A 321 -24.54 13.21 21.05
CA LEU A 321 -25.10 12.13 21.88
C LEU A 321 -24.62 10.74 21.42
N ARG A 322 -24.56 10.51 20.11
CA ARG A 322 -23.99 9.29 19.53
C ARG A 322 -22.51 9.12 19.90
N ALA A 323 -21.68 10.15 19.73
CA ALA A 323 -20.27 10.13 20.11
C ALA A 323 -20.08 9.87 21.62
N VAL A 324 -20.83 10.56 22.47
CA VAL A 324 -20.83 10.34 23.93
C VAL A 324 -21.21 8.90 24.28
N SER A 325 -22.22 8.31 23.61
CA SER A 325 -22.62 6.91 23.84
C SER A 325 -21.52 5.90 23.45
N LEU A 326 -20.71 6.22 22.44
CA LEU A 326 -19.60 5.38 21.96
C LEU A 326 -18.33 5.54 22.81
N LEU A 327 -18.11 6.73 23.38
CA LEU A 327 -16.98 7.03 24.27
C LEU A 327 -17.19 6.46 25.69
N ALA A 328 -18.42 6.48 26.21
CA ALA A 328 -18.76 5.97 27.55
C ALA A 328 -18.10 4.63 27.96
N PRO A 329 -18.16 3.54 27.16
CA PRO A 329 -17.49 2.29 27.52
C PRO A 329 -15.95 2.38 27.58
N VAL A 330 -15.33 3.31 26.84
CA VAL A 330 -13.86 3.50 26.79
C VAL A 330 -13.36 4.37 27.93
N MET A 331 -14.14 5.38 28.34
CA MET A 331 -13.77 6.33 29.39
C MET A 331 -13.80 5.75 30.82
N GLY A 332 -14.36 4.55 30.99
CA GLY A 332 -14.57 3.93 32.30
C GLY A 332 -15.74 4.54 33.09
N SER A 333 -16.19 3.84 34.13
CA SER A 333 -17.44 4.18 34.84
C SER A 333 -17.38 5.52 35.55
N GLU A 334 -16.25 5.89 36.15
CA GLU A 334 -16.12 7.11 36.95
C GLU A 334 -16.23 8.38 36.10
N ILE A 335 -15.48 8.46 35.00
CA ILE A 335 -15.52 9.60 34.07
C ILE A 335 -16.88 9.66 33.38
N THR A 336 -17.43 8.50 32.99
CA THR A 336 -18.76 8.42 32.38
C THR A 336 -19.85 8.95 33.30
N CYS A 337 -19.92 8.49 34.54
CA CYS A 337 -20.93 8.96 35.50
C CYS A 337 -20.75 10.42 35.90
N SER A 338 -19.51 10.91 36.02
CA SER A 338 -19.23 12.28 36.49
C SER A 338 -19.29 13.36 35.41
N LYS A 339 -19.03 13.03 34.14
CA LYS A 339 -18.92 14.01 33.04
C LYS A 339 -19.86 13.76 31.86
N LEU A 340 -20.03 12.50 31.44
CA LEU A 340 -20.84 12.18 30.26
C LEU A 340 -22.33 12.02 30.58
N LEU A 341 -22.67 11.41 31.72
CA LEU A 341 -24.06 11.19 32.13
C LEU A 341 -24.85 12.50 32.36
N PRO A 342 -24.32 13.55 33.02
CA PRO A 342 -25.02 14.83 33.17
C PRO A 342 -25.38 15.49 31.83
N VAL A 343 -24.55 15.26 30.80
CA VAL A 343 -24.73 15.81 29.45
C VAL A 343 -25.88 15.12 28.73
N VAL A 344 -25.98 13.78 28.84
CA VAL A 344 -27.12 13.01 28.33
C VAL A 344 -28.42 13.43 29.03
N ILE A 345 -28.39 13.64 30.36
CA ILE A 345 -29.56 14.12 31.15
C ILE A 345 -29.95 15.56 30.76
N THR A 346 -28.98 16.41 30.44
CA THR A 346 -29.27 17.78 29.99
C THR A 346 -29.89 17.77 28.59
N ALA A 347 -29.39 16.92 27.71
CA ALA A 347 -29.89 16.80 26.34
C ALA A 347 -31.21 16.03 26.21
N SER A 348 -31.56 15.15 27.14
CA SER A 348 -32.88 14.51 27.16
C SER A 348 -34.01 15.52 27.43
N LYS A 349 -33.68 16.68 28.02
CA LYS A 349 -34.59 17.82 28.20
C LYS A 349 -34.66 18.73 26.96
N ASP A 350 -33.89 18.46 25.90
CA ASP A 350 -34.02 19.18 24.63
C ASP A 350 -35.34 18.82 23.95
N ARG A 351 -36.28 19.77 24.00
CA ARG A 351 -37.62 19.66 23.41
C ARG A 351 -37.61 19.27 21.92
N GLN A 352 -36.55 19.58 21.16
CA GLN A 352 -36.47 19.14 19.75
C GLN A 352 -36.11 17.66 19.63
N VAL A 353 -35.22 17.14 20.47
CA VAL A 353 -34.89 15.71 20.49
C VAL A 353 -36.08 14.91 21.03
N LEU A 354 -36.69 15.39 22.11
CA LEU A 354 -37.85 14.76 22.73
C LEU A 354 -39.05 14.69 21.78
N THR A 355 -39.34 15.76 21.02
CA THR A 355 -40.43 15.73 20.02
C THR A 355 -40.14 14.81 18.83
N VAL A 356 -38.89 14.53 18.46
CA VAL A 356 -38.58 13.50 17.44
C VAL A 356 -38.83 12.10 17.98
N VAL A 357 -38.40 11.81 19.22
CA VAL A 357 -38.69 10.52 19.88
C VAL A 357 -40.20 10.31 20.01
N GLU A 358 -40.93 11.34 20.43
CA GLU A 358 -42.39 11.28 20.64
C GLU A 358 -43.20 11.18 19.34
N ASN A 359 -42.84 11.94 18.30
CA ASN A 359 -43.63 11.96 17.05
C ASN A 359 -43.21 10.91 16.01
N MET A 360 -41.96 10.40 16.05
CA MET A 360 -41.46 9.46 15.05
C MET A 360 -41.18 8.06 15.59
N ILE A 361 -40.69 7.93 16.84
CA ILE A 361 -40.25 6.63 17.38
C ILE A 361 -41.36 5.97 18.20
N ARG A 362 -42.05 6.73 19.06
CA ARG A 362 -43.15 6.23 19.89
C ARG A 362 -44.27 5.54 19.07
N PRO A 363 -44.76 6.05 17.93
CA PRO A 363 -45.83 5.37 17.17
C PRO A 363 -45.41 3.97 16.69
N GLY A 364 -44.18 3.82 16.16
CA GLY A 364 -43.67 2.52 15.74
C GLY A 364 -43.41 1.57 16.91
N LEU A 365 -42.98 2.08 18.07
CA LEU A 365 -42.85 1.26 19.28
C LEU A 365 -44.21 0.81 19.84
N VAL A 366 -45.27 1.61 19.69
CA VAL A 366 -46.65 1.20 20.04
C VAL A 366 -47.14 0.10 19.09
N GLU A 367 -46.89 0.23 17.78
CA GLU A 367 -47.20 -0.83 16.80
C GLU A 367 -46.47 -2.14 17.13
N LEU A 368 -45.16 -2.07 17.43
CA LEU A 368 -44.35 -3.23 17.86
C LEU A 368 -44.71 -3.75 19.26
N SER A 369 -45.46 -3.00 20.07
CA SER A 369 -45.95 -3.46 21.38
C SER A 369 -47.15 -4.42 21.29
N GLU A 370 -47.82 -4.45 20.13
CA GLU A 370 -48.90 -5.38 19.79
C GLU A 370 -48.42 -6.52 18.85
N ASP A 371 -47.10 -6.64 18.63
CA ASP A 371 -46.52 -7.67 17.76
C ASP A 371 -46.83 -9.09 18.30
N PRO A 372 -47.12 -10.07 17.41
CA PRO A 372 -47.34 -11.46 17.81
C PRO A 372 -46.09 -12.10 18.45
N ASP A 373 -44.87 -11.65 18.12
CA ASP A 373 -43.63 -12.14 18.71
C ASP A 373 -43.42 -11.61 20.14
N VAL A 374 -43.11 -12.53 21.04
CA VAL A 374 -43.02 -12.24 22.49
C VAL A 374 -41.79 -11.39 22.81
N ASP A 375 -40.68 -11.60 22.11
CA ASP A 375 -39.43 -10.89 22.36
C ASP A 375 -39.51 -9.47 21.76
N VAL A 376 -40.06 -9.34 20.55
CA VAL A 376 -40.35 -8.02 19.93
C VAL A 376 -41.25 -7.20 20.85
N ARG A 377 -42.36 -7.76 21.32
CA ARG A 377 -43.27 -7.10 22.25
C ARG A 377 -42.60 -6.75 23.58
N PHE A 378 -41.74 -7.62 24.13
CA PHE A 378 -41.02 -7.38 25.37
C PHE A 378 -40.08 -6.17 25.24
N PHE A 379 -39.24 -6.13 24.20
CA PHE A 379 -38.32 -5.02 23.99
C PHE A 379 -39.04 -3.72 23.60
N ALA A 380 -40.14 -3.78 22.84
CA ALA A 380 -40.96 -2.61 22.53
C ALA A 380 -41.57 -1.97 23.79
N ASN A 381 -42.15 -2.79 24.68
CA ASN A 381 -42.69 -2.30 25.96
C ASN A 381 -41.60 -1.77 26.89
N GLN A 382 -40.43 -2.42 26.95
CA GLN A 382 -39.28 -1.93 27.73
C GLN A 382 -38.77 -0.58 27.21
N ALA A 383 -38.75 -0.39 25.89
CA ALA A 383 -38.38 0.89 25.27
C ALA A 383 -39.42 1.99 25.57
N LEU A 384 -40.72 1.69 25.45
CA LEU A 384 -41.80 2.63 25.80
C LEU A 384 -41.71 3.09 27.27
N GLN A 385 -41.56 2.16 28.21
CA GLN A 385 -41.37 2.49 29.64
C GLN A 385 -40.13 3.35 29.87
N SER A 386 -39.05 3.11 29.13
CA SER A 386 -37.82 3.92 29.23
C SER A 386 -38.03 5.34 28.71
N ILE A 387 -38.80 5.52 27.62
CA ILE A 387 -39.18 6.85 27.11
C ILE A 387 -40.08 7.58 28.11
N ASP A 388 -41.08 6.90 28.67
CA ASP A 388 -42.02 7.50 29.63
C ASP A 388 -41.32 7.93 30.92
N ASN A 389 -40.37 7.13 31.41
CA ASN A 389 -39.51 7.52 32.53
C ASN A 389 -38.72 8.81 32.23
N VAL A 390 -38.13 8.94 31.03
CA VAL A 390 -37.40 10.16 30.63
C VAL A 390 -38.34 11.38 30.52
N MET A 391 -39.53 11.20 29.96
CA MET A 391 -40.56 12.25 29.87
C MET A 391 -40.99 12.75 31.25
N MET A 392 -41.11 11.86 32.25
CA MET A 392 -41.53 12.22 33.62
C MET A 392 -40.48 13.02 34.41
N PHE A 393 -39.21 13.04 33.99
CA PHE A 393 -38.14 13.83 34.60
C PHE A 393 -37.74 15.10 33.80
N SER A 394 -38.49 15.42 32.73
CA SER A 394 -38.17 16.51 31.79
C SER A 394 -38.57 17.88 32.32
#